data_AF-A0ABD0W1F1-F1
#
_entry.id   AF-A0ABD0W1F1-F1
#
_cell.length_a   1.000
_cell.length_b   1.000
_cell.length_c   1.000
_cell.angle_alpha   90.00
_cell.angle_beta   90.00
_cell.angle_gamma   90.00
#
_symmetry.space_group_name_H-M   'P 1'
#
loop_
_entity.id
_entity.type
_entity.pdbx_description
1 polymer ?
#
loop_
_entity_poly.entity_id
_entity_poly.type
_entity_poly.pdbx_seq_one_letter_code
_entity_poly.pdbx_strand_id
1 'polypeptide(L)'
;MIIIFAALFFSAVLSSGLKVELFEMGMWSLGLGALGAVVAGLFLANTDLCLTKAVHASLEYLEDANLRSTVEGEKTLKAKALWEKTGAVVMAEAAELSSLKTQLEVLGVPLVAVVKENIGTEIQDFRPHFAGDIYIDEKHHFYGPLQRKMGGLGFIRLGVWQNFLRAWRDGYQGNMLGEGFILGGVFVIGAGNQGILLEHREKEFGNKVEKEDVLKAVKRIVPVQ
;
A
#
# COMPACT_ATOMS: atom_id res chain seq x y z
N MET A 1 -2.45 79.03 11.24
CA MET A 1 -3.48 78.02 10.92
C MET A 1 -3.12 77.14 9.71
N ILE A 2 -2.51 77.69 8.65
CA ILE A 2 -2.18 76.96 7.41
C ILE A 2 -1.05 75.91 7.57
N ILE A 3 -0.02 76.20 8.38
CA ILE A 3 1.13 75.28 8.59
C ILE A 3 0.72 74.00 9.33
N ILE A 4 -0.24 74.10 10.26
CA ILE A 4 -0.76 72.94 11.02
C ILE A 4 -1.57 72.00 10.10
N PHE A 5 -2.33 72.56 9.15
CA PHE A 5 -3.08 71.76 8.18
C PHE A 5 -2.18 71.00 7.20
N ALA A 6 -1.07 71.61 6.75
CA ALA A 6 -0.12 70.94 5.87
C ALA A 6 0.59 69.76 6.57
N ALA A 7 0.98 69.92 7.85
CA ALA A 7 1.61 68.87 8.64
C ALA A 7 0.65 67.69 8.92
N LEU A 8 -0.62 67.98 9.21
CA LEU A 8 -1.64 66.93 9.44
C LEU A 8 -2.00 66.20 8.14
N PHE A 9 -2.07 66.91 7.01
CA PHE A 9 -2.32 66.28 5.71
C PHE A 9 -1.15 65.39 5.26
N PHE A 10 0.09 65.85 5.42
CA PHE A 10 1.27 65.06 5.09
C PHE A 10 1.41 63.82 5.99
N SER A 11 1.11 63.95 7.29
CA SER A 11 1.07 62.82 8.24
C SER A 11 -0.02 61.80 7.87
N ALA A 12 -1.21 62.26 7.47
CA ALA A 12 -2.30 61.37 7.05
C ALA A 12 -2.01 60.65 5.72
N VAL A 13 -1.38 61.33 4.76
CA VAL A 13 -0.95 60.73 3.48
C VAL A 13 0.18 59.72 3.69
N LEU A 14 1.17 60.03 4.53
CA LEU A 14 2.24 59.10 4.87
C LEU A 14 1.71 57.88 5.65
N SER A 15 0.78 58.10 6.60
CA SER A 15 0.13 57.03 7.36
C SER A 15 -0.75 56.14 6.49
N SER A 16 -1.48 56.71 5.52
CA SER A 16 -2.31 55.93 4.59
C SER A 16 -1.47 55.14 3.59
N GLY A 17 -0.40 55.73 3.04
CA GLY A 17 0.55 55.02 2.16
C GLY A 17 1.24 53.84 2.87
N LEU A 18 1.76 54.06 4.08
CA LEU A 18 2.39 53.01 4.89
C LEU A 18 1.40 51.88 5.22
N LYS A 19 0.12 52.22 5.47
CA LYS A 19 -0.93 51.24 5.80
C LYS A 19 -1.33 50.40 4.60
N VAL A 20 -1.31 50.96 3.38
CA VAL A 20 -1.54 50.23 2.13
C VAL A 20 -0.38 49.27 1.84
N GLU A 21 0.87 49.71 1.95
CA GLU A 21 2.04 48.83 1.77
C GLU A 21 2.09 47.71 2.81
N LEU A 22 1.75 48.00 4.07
CA LEU A 22 1.69 46.96 5.12
C LEU A 22 0.58 45.94 4.84
N PHE A 23 -0.56 46.37 4.28
CA PHE A 23 -1.66 45.49 3.89
C PHE A 23 -1.31 44.63 2.68
N GLU A 24 -0.68 45.21 1.66
CA GLU A 24 -0.17 44.48 0.49
C GLU A 24 0.89 43.46 0.93
N MET A 25 1.88 43.86 1.72
CA MET A 25 2.96 42.99 2.19
C MET A 25 2.43 41.88 3.12
N GLY A 26 1.39 42.17 3.91
CA GLY A 26 0.61 41.18 4.65
C GLY A 26 -0.15 40.19 3.76
N MET A 27 -0.77 40.65 2.67
CA MET A 27 -1.44 39.78 1.70
C MET A 27 -0.46 38.91 0.90
N TRP A 28 0.70 39.45 0.50
CA TRP A 28 1.75 38.70 -0.18
C TRP A 28 2.36 37.61 0.71
N SER A 29 2.58 37.91 2.00
CA SER A 29 3.11 36.93 2.97
C SER A 29 2.08 35.84 3.31
N LEU A 30 0.79 36.17 3.42
CA LEU A 30 -0.28 35.18 3.56
C LEU A 30 -0.43 34.30 2.30
N GLY A 31 -0.36 34.89 1.11
CA GLY A 31 -0.44 34.16 -0.16
C GLY A 31 0.73 33.20 -0.39
N LEU A 32 1.97 33.69 -0.17
CA LEU A 32 3.18 32.86 -0.27
C LEU A 32 3.24 31.80 0.84
N GLY A 33 2.82 32.15 2.06
CA GLY A 33 2.73 31.20 3.18
C GLY A 33 1.72 30.09 2.92
N ALA A 34 0.54 30.42 2.38
CA ALA A 34 -0.47 29.44 2.00
C ALA A 34 0.01 28.51 0.88
N LEU A 35 0.66 29.06 -0.16
CA LEU A 35 1.25 28.26 -1.23
C LEU A 35 2.34 27.31 -0.70
N GLY A 36 3.21 27.82 0.18
CA GLY A 36 4.24 27.02 0.85
C GLY A 36 3.63 25.88 1.68
N ALA A 37 2.56 26.16 2.43
CA ALA A 37 1.84 25.14 3.20
C ALA A 37 1.16 24.09 2.31
N VAL A 38 0.60 24.48 1.17
CA VAL A 38 0.01 23.54 0.19
C VAL A 38 1.09 22.65 -0.42
N VAL A 39 2.22 23.22 -0.86
CA VAL A 39 3.34 22.45 -1.44
C VAL A 39 3.94 21.51 -0.40
N ALA A 40 4.16 21.98 0.83
CA ALA A 40 4.63 21.14 1.93
C ALA A 40 3.61 20.05 2.29
N GLY A 41 2.32 20.36 2.28
CA GLY A 41 1.23 19.41 2.52
C GLY A 41 1.17 18.32 1.47
N LEU A 42 1.28 18.68 0.18
CA LEU A 42 1.35 17.72 -0.93
C LEU A 42 2.62 16.85 -0.84
N PHE A 43 3.76 17.44 -0.51
CA PHE A 43 5.01 16.70 -0.31
C PHE A 43 4.89 15.72 0.85
N LEU A 44 4.40 16.16 2.01
CA LEU A 44 4.23 15.31 3.19
C LEU A 44 3.22 14.19 2.93
N ALA A 45 2.10 14.48 2.28
CA ALA A 45 1.09 13.48 1.91
C ALA A 45 1.68 12.39 0.99
N ASN A 46 2.59 12.77 0.09
CA ASN A 46 3.21 11.86 -0.88
C ASN A 46 4.52 11.21 -0.38
N THR A 47 4.95 11.46 0.86
CA THR A 47 6.13 10.81 1.45
C THR A 47 5.73 9.74 2.47
N ASP A 48 6.59 8.76 2.67
CA ASP A 48 6.37 7.64 3.62
C ASP A 48 6.55 8.07 5.09
N LEU A 49 6.79 9.36 5.37
CA LEU A 49 7.06 9.89 6.72
C LEU A 49 5.88 9.69 7.68
N CYS A 50 4.65 9.73 7.16
CA CYS A 50 3.44 9.56 7.97
C CYS A 50 2.89 8.12 7.94
N LEU A 51 3.54 7.19 7.22
CA LEU A 51 3.11 5.79 7.18
C LEU A 51 3.70 5.00 8.35
N THR A 52 2.87 4.16 8.95
CA THR A 52 3.31 3.21 9.97
C THR A 52 4.38 2.29 9.37
N LYS A 53 5.58 2.29 9.98
CA LYS A 53 6.66 1.39 9.57
C LYS A 53 6.22 -0.06 9.79
N ALA A 54 6.36 -0.90 8.77
CA ALA A 54 6.06 -2.31 8.88
C ALA A 54 7.05 -2.95 9.85
N VAL A 55 6.53 -3.75 10.75
CA VAL A 55 7.31 -4.74 11.48
C VAL A 55 7.34 -6.00 10.61
N HIS A 56 8.55 -6.43 10.23
CA HIS A 56 8.77 -7.66 9.48
C HIS A 56 8.15 -8.84 10.24
N ALA A 57 7.38 -9.67 9.53
CA ALA A 57 6.79 -10.86 10.13
C ALA A 57 7.88 -11.93 10.20
N SER A 58 8.08 -12.53 11.38
CA SER A 58 8.98 -13.69 11.48
C SER A 58 8.33 -14.89 10.77
N LEU A 59 9.16 -15.84 10.30
CA LEU A 59 8.64 -17.08 9.74
C LEU A 59 7.73 -17.80 10.74
N GLU A 60 8.14 -17.86 12.00
CA GLU A 60 7.35 -18.45 13.10
C GLU A 60 5.97 -17.81 13.26
N TYR A 61 5.88 -16.49 13.07
CA TYR A 61 4.61 -15.77 13.12
C TYR A 61 3.69 -16.13 11.95
N LEU A 62 4.26 -16.29 10.74
CA LEU A 62 3.50 -16.72 9.57
C LEU A 62 3.11 -18.21 9.64
N GLU A 63 3.95 -19.06 10.22
CA GLU A 63 3.69 -20.50 10.39
C GLU A 63 2.45 -20.79 11.24
N ASP A 64 2.18 -19.97 12.27
CA ASP A 64 1.04 -20.17 13.17
C ASP A 64 -0.31 -19.76 12.56
N ALA A 65 -0.29 -19.06 11.42
CA ALA A 65 -1.50 -18.62 10.74
C ALA A 65 -2.41 -19.80 10.38
N ASN A 66 -3.70 -19.68 10.70
CA ASN A 66 -4.72 -20.64 10.30
C ASN A 66 -5.41 -20.12 9.05
N LEU A 67 -5.26 -20.86 7.97
CA LEU A 67 -5.79 -20.53 6.66
C LEU A 67 -7.00 -21.40 6.35
N ARG A 68 -8.11 -20.78 5.97
CA ARG A 68 -9.34 -21.48 5.57
C ARG A 68 -9.38 -21.62 4.06
N SER A 69 -9.57 -22.85 3.56
CA SER A 69 -9.76 -23.09 2.13
C SER A 69 -11.04 -22.44 1.61
N THR A 70 -10.97 -21.85 0.42
CA THR A 70 -12.13 -21.35 -0.32
C THR A 70 -12.81 -22.42 -1.18
N VAL A 71 -12.17 -23.58 -1.36
CA VAL A 71 -12.67 -24.72 -2.13
C VAL A 71 -13.45 -25.67 -1.21
N GLU A 72 -14.56 -26.23 -1.72
CA GLU A 72 -15.55 -27.04 -0.99
C GLU A 72 -14.96 -28.01 0.05
N GLY A 73 -15.48 -27.89 1.28
CA GLY A 73 -14.95 -28.55 2.47
C GLY A 73 -14.07 -27.57 3.24
N GLU A 74 -14.68 -26.78 4.13
CA GLU A 74 -14.08 -25.76 5.00
C GLU A 74 -13.00 -26.32 5.93
N LYS A 75 -11.90 -26.78 5.35
CA LYS A 75 -10.75 -27.29 6.08
C LYS A 75 -9.85 -26.12 6.37
N THR A 76 -9.60 -25.92 7.64
CA THR A 76 -8.54 -25.05 8.11
C THR A 76 -7.22 -25.81 8.02
N LEU A 77 -6.19 -25.16 7.49
CA LEU A 77 -4.82 -25.66 7.45
C LEU A 77 -3.90 -24.65 8.15
N LYS A 78 -2.81 -25.14 8.71
CA LYS A 78 -1.72 -24.28 9.15
C LYS A 78 -0.96 -23.79 7.93
N ALA A 79 -0.61 -22.50 7.92
CA ALA A 79 0.09 -21.90 6.80
C ALA A 79 1.43 -22.58 6.50
N LYS A 80 2.12 -23.09 7.53
CA LYS A 80 3.33 -23.93 7.39
C LYS A 80 3.20 -25.03 6.33
N ALA A 81 2.03 -25.65 6.22
CA ALA A 81 1.79 -26.73 5.26
C ALA A 81 1.95 -26.29 3.80
N LEU A 82 1.81 -24.99 3.51
CA LEU A 82 1.94 -24.44 2.16
C LEU A 82 3.38 -24.52 1.63
N TRP A 83 4.38 -24.35 2.50
CA TRP A 83 5.79 -24.27 2.10
C TRP A 83 6.67 -25.37 2.70
N GLU A 84 6.13 -26.29 3.49
CA GLU A 84 6.93 -27.31 4.19
C GLU A 84 7.82 -28.15 3.24
N LYS A 85 7.31 -28.51 2.05
CA LYS A 85 8.02 -29.40 1.11
C LYS A 85 8.78 -28.66 0.01
N THR A 86 8.11 -27.72 -0.66
CA THR A 86 8.62 -27.10 -1.90
C THR A 86 8.83 -25.60 -1.81
N GLY A 87 8.58 -24.98 -0.65
CA GLY A 87 8.46 -23.52 -0.54
C GLY A 87 7.11 -23.04 -1.06
N ALA A 88 6.86 -21.73 -1.00
CA ALA A 88 5.64 -21.14 -1.56
C ALA A 88 5.84 -19.67 -1.91
N VAL A 89 5.09 -19.21 -2.92
CA VAL A 89 4.86 -17.79 -3.15
C VAL A 89 3.49 -17.44 -2.60
N VAL A 90 3.44 -16.69 -1.50
CA VAL A 90 2.21 -16.30 -0.83
C VAL A 90 1.95 -14.82 -1.06
N MET A 91 0.74 -14.50 -1.51
CA MET A 91 0.31 -13.13 -1.76
C MET A 91 -0.85 -12.74 -0.86
N ALA A 92 -0.70 -11.67 -0.12
CA ALA A 92 -1.77 -11.00 0.59
C ALA A 92 -2.32 -9.89 -0.32
N GLU A 93 -3.50 -10.09 -0.91
CA GLU A 93 -4.22 -9.13 -1.77
C GLU A 93 -3.53 -8.60 -3.05
N ALA A 94 -2.41 -9.18 -3.49
CA ALA A 94 -1.76 -8.80 -4.74
C ALA A 94 -2.36 -9.56 -5.95
N ALA A 95 -3.07 -8.85 -6.84
CA ALA A 95 -3.83 -9.47 -7.94
C ALA A 95 -3.01 -9.88 -9.18
N GLU A 96 -1.72 -9.55 -9.27
CA GLU A 96 -1.02 -9.53 -10.57
C GLU A 96 0.09 -10.59 -10.80
N LEU A 97 0.30 -11.53 -9.87
CA LEU A 97 1.29 -12.61 -10.10
C LEU A 97 0.71 -13.85 -10.77
N SER A 98 -0.55 -13.85 -11.21
CA SER A 98 -1.16 -14.98 -11.93
C SER A 98 -0.35 -15.39 -13.17
N SER A 99 0.25 -14.42 -13.87
CA SER A 99 1.13 -14.68 -15.01
C SER A 99 2.41 -15.47 -14.66
N LEU A 100 2.84 -15.45 -13.39
CA LEU A 100 3.99 -16.23 -12.93
C LEU A 100 3.64 -17.69 -12.64
N LYS A 101 2.35 -18.04 -12.52
CA LYS A 101 1.91 -19.39 -12.14
C LYS A 101 2.61 -20.47 -12.95
N THR A 102 2.59 -20.37 -14.28
CA THR A 102 3.21 -21.38 -15.17
C THR A 102 4.71 -21.54 -14.91
N GLN A 103 5.42 -20.46 -14.58
CA GLN A 103 6.85 -20.52 -14.29
C GLN A 103 7.12 -21.13 -12.91
N LEU A 104 6.27 -20.83 -11.93
CA LEU A 104 6.37 -21.37 -10.59
C LEU A 104 6.05 -22.87 -10.55
N GLU A 105 5.06 -23.32 -11.34
CA GLU A 105 4.72 -24.73 -11.49
C GLU A 105 5.87 -25.56 -12.07
N VAL A 106 6.60 -25.01 -13.06
CA VAL A 106 7.82 -25.65 -13.61
C VAL A 106 8.90 -25.81 -12.55
N LEU A 107 8.99 -24.87 -11.60
CA LEU A 107 9.92 -24.91 -10.48
C LEU A 107 9.38 -25.74 -9.29
N GLY A 108 8.16 -26.27 -9.38
CA GLY A 108 7.52 -27.04 -8.32
C GLY A 108 7.05 -26.21 -7.12
N VAL A 109 6.96 -24.88 -7.27
CA VAL A 109 6.60 -23.96 -6.18
C VAL A 109 5.15 -23.50 -6.35
N PRO A 110 4.27 -23.69 -5.35
CA PRO A 110 2.88 -23.25 -5.41
C PRO A 110 2.77 -21.72 -5.34
N LEU A 111 1.81 -21.18 -6.10
CA LEU A 111 1.37 -19.79 -6.03
C LEU A 111 0.05 -19.73 -5.26
N VAL A 112 0.06 -19.02 -4.14
CA VAL A 112 -1.06 -18.97 -3.19
C VAL A 112 -1.47 -17.52 -2.94
N ALA A 113 -2.77 -17.25 -2.93
CA ALA A 113 -3.34 -15.98 -2.48
C ALA A 113 -4.01 -16.18 -1.11
N VAL A 114 -3.81 -15.20 -0.24
CA VAL A 114 -4.39 -15.10 1.09
C VAL A 114 -5.24 -13.83 1.13
N VAL A 115 -6.54 -13.99 1.34
CA VAL A 115 -7.51 -12.90 1.47
C VAL A 115 -7.93 -12.75 2.92
N LYS A 116 -8.34 -11.54 3.31
CA LYS A 116 -8.73 -11.21 4.69
C LYS A 116 -10.06 -11.85 5.06
N GLU A 117 -11.03 -11.66 4.18
CA GLU A 117 -12.43 -11.98 4.42
C GLU A 117 -13.06 -12.53 3.15
N ASN A 118 -14.19 -13.20 3.31
CA ASN A 118 -15.06 -13.60 2.21
C ASN A 118 -16.35 -12.78 2.28
N ILE A 119 -16.29 -11.51 1.87
CA ILE A 119 -17.47 -10.63 1.86
C ILE A 119 -18.13 -10.69 0.49
N GLY A 120 -19.40 -11.10 0.45
CA GLY A 120 -20.21 -11.06 -0.77
C GLY A 120 -19.62 -11.88 -1.92
N THR A 121 -19.32 -11.23 -3.05
CA THR A 121 -18.76 -11.84 -4.26
C THR A 121 -17.25 -11.64 -4.41
N GLU A 122 -16.55 -11.03 -3.45
CA GLU A 122 -15.14 -10.63 -3.61
C GLU A 122 -14.21 -11.76 -4.06
N ILE A 123 -14.37 -12.97 -3.47
CA ILE A 123 -13.58 -14.14 -3.87
C ILE A 123 -13.98 -14.62 -5.27
N GLN A 124 -15.26 -14.54 -5.62
CA GLN A 124 -15.77 -14.92 -6.95
C GLN A 124 -15.29 -13.94 -8.03
N ASP A 125 -15.22 -12.65 -7.71
CA ASP A 125 -14.73 -11.59 -8.60
C ASP A 125 -13.21 -11.65 -8.73
N PHE A 126 -12.49 -12.06 -7.67
CA PHE A 126 -11.04 -12.26 -7.69
C PHE A 126 -10.63 -13.52 -8.47
N ARG A 127 -11.45 -14.57 -8.45
CA ARG A 127 -11.10 -15.88 -9.03
C ARG A 127 -10.73 -15.84 -10.52
N PRO A 128 -11.45 -15.12 -11.41
CA PRO A 128 -11.05 -14.97 -12.81
C PRO A 128 -9.67 -14.37 -13.01
N HIS A 129 -9.23 -13.51 -12.09
CA HIS A 129 -7.95 -12.82 -12.17
C HIS A 129 -6.81 -13.61 -11.52
N PHE A 130 -7.12 -14.60 -10.68
CA PHE A 130 -6.13 -15.36 -9.93
C PHE A 130 -6.19 -16.87 -10.15
N ALA A 131 -5.11 -17.38 -10.74
CA ALA A 131 -5.01 -18.77 -11.16
C ALA A 131 -4.49 -19.73 -10.06
N GLY A 132 -3.98 -19.23 -8.93
CA GLY A 132 -3.44 -20.07 -7.84
C GLY A 132 -4.50 -20.51 -6.82
N ASP A 133 -4.07 -21.10 -5.70
CA ASP A 133 -4.97 -21.47 -4.60
C ASP A 133 -5.29 -20.26 -3.72
N ILE A 134 -6.55 -20.13 -3.29
CA ILE A 134 -7.00 -18.99 -2.47
C ILE A 134 -7.39 -19.49 -1.10
N TYR A 135 -6.82 -18.87 -0.07
CA TYR A 135 -7.16 -19.10 1.33
C TYR A 135 -7.58 -17.82 2.03
N ILE A 136 -8.34 -17.96 3.10
CA ILE A 136 -8.76 -16.85 3.94
C ILE A 136 -7.93 -16.87 5.23
N ASP A 137 -7.32 -15.74 5.57
CA ASP A 137 -6.61 -15.49 6.84
C ASP A 137 -7.42 -14.51 7.69
N GLU A 138 -8.42 -15.06 8.40
CA GLU A 138 -9.34 -14.31 9.25
C GLU A 138 -8.62 -13.54 10.38
N LYS A 139 -7.40 -13.97 10.75
CA LYS A 139 -6.59 -13.34 11.79
C LYS A 139 -5.55 -12.36 11.24
N HIS A 140 -5.46 -12.22 9.92
CA HIS A 140 -4.59 -11.28 9.23
C HIS A 140 -3.08 -11.39 9.54
N HIS A 141 -2.58 -12.60 9.82
CA HIS A 141 -1.15 -12.84 10.04
C HIS A 141 -0.30 -12.42 8.83
N PHE A 142 -0.76 -12.68 7.60
CA PHE A 142 -0.03 -12.29 6.40
C PHE A 142 0.00 -10.78 6.15
N TYR A 143 -0.82 -10.01 6.88
CA TYR A 143 -0.80 -8.54 6.87
C TYR A 143 0.12 -7.96 7.97
N GLY A 144 0.72 -8.84 8.77
CA GLY A 144 1.67 -8.54 9.83
C GLY A 144 1.01 -8.24 11.19
N PRO A 145 1.80 -8.33 12.28
CA PRO A 145 1.30 -8.07 13.63
C PRO A 145 0.82 -6.63 13.82
N LEU A 146 1.40 -5.71 13.05
CA LEU A 146 0.95 -4.33 12.92
C LEU A 146 0.51 -4.11 11.48
N GLN A 147 -0.80 -4.18 11.27
CA GLN A 147 -1.41 -3.98 9.96
C GLN A 147 -1.11 -2.58 9.43
N ARG A 148 -0.64 -2.50 8.19
CA ARG A 148 -0.46 -1.23 7.51
C ARG A 148 -1.79 -0.79 6.94
N LYS A 149 -2.45 0.14 7.62
CA LYS A 149 -3.64 0.80 7.11
C LYS A 149 -3.28 2.13 6.47
N MET A 150 -3.60 2.28 5.19
CA MET A 150 -3.61 3.55 4.47
C MET A 150 -5.01 4.14 4.63
N GLY A 151 -5.17 5.19 5.46
CA GLY A 151 -6.45 5.89 5.61
C GLY A 151 -6.78 6.76 4.38
N GLY A 152 -7.91 7.48 4.42
CA GLY A 152 -8.39 8.30 3.28
C GLY A 152 -7.39 9.34 2.75
N LEU A 153 -6.41 9.78 3.54
CA LEU A 153 -5.30 10.63 3.07
C LEU A 153 -4.40 9.95 2.04
N GLY A 154 -4.40 8.62 1.98
CA GLY A 154 -3.71 7.84 0.95
C GLY A 154 -4.19 8.18 -0.47
N PHE A 155 -5.45 8.57 -0.64
CA PHE A 155 -5.98 9.05 -1.92
C PHE A 155 -5.44 10.42 -2.32
N ILE A 156 -4.70 11.15 -1.48
CA ILE A 156 -4.00 12.38 -1.90
C ILE A 156 -2.66 12.03 -2.58
N ARG A 157 -2.14 10.81 -2.37
CA ARG A 157 -0.88 10.37 -2.97
C ARG A 157 -1.02 10.24 -4.48
N LEU A 158 -0.08 10.86 -5.19
CA LEU A 158 -0.04 10.81 -6.64
C LEU A 158 0.20 9.38 -7.15
N GLY A 159 0.96 8.57 -6.42
CA GLY A 159 1.24 7.18 -6.75
C GLY A 159 -0.02 6.31 -6.79
N VAL A 160 -0.92 6.45 -5.80
CA VAL A 160 -2.22 5.76 -5.77
C VAL A 160 -3.08 6.10 -7.00
N TRP A 161 -3.16 7.38 -7.40
CA TRP A 161 -3.88 7.78 -8.61
C TRP A 161 -3.24 7.23 -9.90
N GLN A 162 -1.91 7.23 -9.99
CA GLN A 162 -1.20 6.65 -11.14
C GLN A 162 -1.43 5.14 -11.23
N ASN A 163 -1.43 4.44 -10.10
CA ASN A 163 -1.70 3.00 -10.02
C ASN A 163 -3.16 2.72 -10.39
N PHE A 164 -4.11 3.54 -9.92
CA PHE A 164 -5.53 3.43 -10.27
C PHE A 164 -5.78 3.64 -11.77
N LEU A 165 -5.20 4.70 -12.36
CA LEU A 165 -5.30 4.95 -13.81
C LEU A 165 -4.71 3.80 -14.64
N ARG A 166 -3.65 3.17 -14.16
CA ARG A 166 -3.04 1.99 -14.78
C ARG A 166 -3.96 0.77 -14.69
N ALA A 167 -4.45 0.46 -13.49
CA ALA A 167 -5.37 -0.64 -13.24
C ALA A 167 -6.67 -0.50 -14.04
N TRP A 168 -7.19 0.73 -14.16
CA TRP A 168 -8.36 1.03 -14.99
C TRP A 168 -8.11 0.76 -16.49
N ARG A 169 -6.92 1.08 -17.00
CA ARG A 169 -6.51 0.75 -18.38
C ARG A 169 -6.42 -0.77 -18.59
N ASP A 170 -5.99 -1.50 -17.57
CA ASP A 170 -5.86 -2.96 -17.59
C ASP A 170 -7.19 -3.69 -17.29
N GLY A 171 -8.29 -2.95 -17.13
CA GLY A 171 -9.64 -3.49 -16.96
C GLY A 171 -9.97 -3.95 -15.53
N TYR A 172 -9.15 -3.58 -14.53
CA TYR A 172 -9.35 -3.98 -13.15
C TYR A 172 -10.31 -3.02 -12.45
N GLN A 173 -11.51 -3.49 -12.10
CA GLN A 173 -12.44 -2.77 -11.23
C GLN A 173 -12.16 -3.18 -9.79
N GLY A 174 -11.26 -2.45 -9.13
CA GLY A 174 -11.02 -2.65 -7.69
C GLY A 174 -12.30 -2.37 -6.89
N ASN A 175 -12.70 -3.29 -6.03
CA ASN A 175 -13.81 -3.07 -5.10
C ASN A 175 -13.33 -2.15 -3.96
N MET A 176 -14.04 -1.04 -3.73
CA MET A 176 -13.78 -0.12 -2.61
C MET A 176 -14.72 -0.33 -1.41
N LEU A 177 -15.55 -1.39 -1.43
CA LEU A 177 -16.56 -1.66 -0.40
C LEU A 177 -16.04 -2.48 0.80
N GLY A 178 -14.90 -3.15 0.68
CA GLY A 178 -14.26 -3.87 1.79
C GLY A 178 -13.55 -2.94 2.78
N GLU A 179 -12.90 -3.50 3.80
CA GLU A 179 -12.13 -2.72 4.79
C GLU A 179 -11.04 -1.83 4.15
N GLY A 180 -10.69 -2.05 2.87
CA GLY A 180 -10.26 -1.06 1.86
C GLY A 180 -9.00 -0.24 2.13
N PHE A 181 -8.43 -0.38 3.32
CA PHE A 181 -7.38 0.46 3.87
C PHE A 181 -6.14 -0.36 4.20
N ILE A 182 -6.25 -1.69 4.36
CA ILE A 182 -5.08 -2.52 4.70
C ILE A 182 -4.28 -2.84 3.42
N LEU A 183 -2.99 -2.51 3.44
CA LEU A 183 -2.04 -2.79 2.36
C LEU A 183 -1.59 -4.26 2.38
N GLY A 184 -1.45 -4.82 1.18
CA GLY A 184 -1.05 -6.21 0.97
C GLY A 184 0.47 -6.43 0.97
N GLY A 185 0.86 -7.60 0.47
CA GLY A 185 2.25 -7.96 0.31
C GLY A 185 2.46 -9.30 -0.39
N VAL A 186 3.70 -9.56 -0.77
CA VAL A 186 4.16 -10.80 -1.41
C VAL A 186 5.32 -11.37 -0.60
N PHE A 187 5.22 -12.65 -0.29
CA PHE A 187 6.20 -13.41 0.44
C PHE A 187 6.67 -14.58 -0.43
N VAL A 188 7.98 -14.70 -0.61
CA VAL A 188 8.59 -15.92 -1.13
C VAL A 188 9.21 -16.64 0.05
N ILE A 189 8.64 -17.79 0.39
CA ILE A 189 9.03 -18.58 1.56
C ILE A 189 9.74 -19.84 1.06
N GLY A 190 10.95 -20.08 1.58
CA GLY A 190 11.72 -21.27 1.25
C GLY A 190 11.13 -22.54 1.86
N ALA A 191 11.61 -23.70 1.40
CA ALA A 191 11.09 -24.97 1.86
C ALA A 191 11.51 -25.25 3.31
N GLY A 192 10.61 -25.83 4.11
CA GLY A 192 10.84 -26.10 5.53
C GLY A 192 11.22 -24.83 6.31
N ASN A 193 12.44 -24.81 6.87
CA ASN A 193 12.92 -23.72 7.73
C ASN A 193 13.91 -22.76 7.02
N GLN A 194 13.88 -22.68 5.69
CA GLN A 194 14.76 -21.77 4.93
C GLN A 194 14.47 -20.28 5.15
N GLY A 195 13.32 -19.96 5.73
CA GLY A 195 12.92 -18.58 6.00
C GLY A 195 12.30 -17.89 4.80
N ILE A 196 12.10 -16.59 4.97
CA ILE A 196 11.52 -15.71 3.96
C ILE A 196 12.65 -15.22 3.05
N LEU A 197 12.62 -15.63 1.79
CA LEU A 197 13.64 -15.30 0.78
C LEU A 197 13.37 -13.95 0.12
N LEU A 198 12.10 -13.52 0.10
CA LEU A 198 11.68 -12.20 -0.35
C LEU A 198 10.41 -11.79 0.41
N GLU A 199 10.44 -10.59 0.98
CA GLU A 199 9.27 -9.93 1.55
C GLU A 199 9.10 -8.59 0.84
N HIS A 200 8.02 -8.44 0.09
CA HIS A 200 7.62 -7.18 -0.50
C HIS A 200 6.29 -6.78 0.14
N ARG A 201 6.27 -5.68 0.90
CA ARG A 201 5.03 -5.10 1.40
C ARG A 201 4.68 -3.89 0.57
N GLU A 202 3.41 -3.81 0.17
CA GLU A 202 2.93 -2.67 -0.58
C GLU A 202 3.12 -1.40 0.25
N LYS A 203 3.73 -0.38 -0.37
CA LYS A 203 3.84 0.96 0.24
C LYS A 203 2.55 1.76 0.13
N GLU A 204 1.80 1.50 -0.93
CA GLU A 204 0.55 2.13 -1.30
C GLU A 204 -0.24 1.17 -2.20
N PHE A 205 -1.54 1.43 -2.37
CA PHE A 205 -2.37 0.57 -3.21
C PHE A 205 -1.82 0.46 -4.64
N GLY A 206 -1.67 -0.78 -5.10
CA GLY A 206 -1.13 -1.08 -6.42
C GLY A 206 0.39 -0.92 -6.52
N ASN A 207 1.12 -0.82 -5.40
CA ASN A 207 2.58 -0.94 -5.38
C ASN A 207 2.98 -2.39 -5.66
N LYS A 208 3.49 -2.65 -6.86
CA LYS A 208 3.75 -4.02 -7.34
C LYS A 208 5.15 -4.47 -6.96
N VAL A 209 5.27 -5.77 -6.68
CA VAL A 209 6.57 -6.45 -6.67
C VAL A 209 7.03 -6.71 -8.10
N GLU A 210 8.33 -6.53 -8.36
CA GLU A 210 8.91 -6.90 -9.64
C GLU A 210 8.91 -8.42 -9.81
N LYS A 211 8.34 -8.89 -10.92
CA LYS A 211 8.21 -10.33 -11.22
C LYS A 211 9.56 -11.03 -11.27
N GLU A 212 10.59 -10.33 -11.74
CA GLU A 212 11.96 -10.83 -11.82
C GLU A 212 12.56 -11.11 -10.44
N ASP A 213 12.29 -10.25 -9.46
CA ASP A 213 12.76 -10.44 -8.09
C ASP A 213 12.08 -11.65 -7.43
N VAL A 214 10.78 -11.84 -7.68
CA VAL A 214 10.04 -13.03 -7.24
C VAL A 214 10.67 -14.30 -7.84
N LEU A 215 10.88 -14.33 -9.15
CA LEU A 215 11.49 -15.49 -9.83
C LEU A 215 12.92 -15.76 -9.34
N LYS A 216 13.70 -14.70 -9.10
CA LYS A 216 15.05 -14.81 -8.57
C LYS A 216 15.05 -15.39 -7.15
N ALA A 217 14.10 -14.97 -6.31
CA ALA A 217 13.95 -15.52 -4.97
C ALA A 217 13.51 -16.99 -5.01
N VAL A 218 12.55 -17.34 -5.88
CA VAL A 218 12.05 -18.71 -6.04
C VAL A 218 13.17 -19.66 -6.50
N LYS A 219 14.04 -19.23 -7.42
CA LYS A 219 15.20 -20.03 -7.85
C LYS A 219 16.21 -20.33 -6.74
N ARG A 220 16.15 -19.65 -5.59
CA ARG A 220 17.00 -19.91 -4.42
C ARG A 220 16.40 -20.92 -3.47
N ILE A 221 15.14 -21.31 -3.67
CA ILE A 221 14.47 -22.33 -2.85
C ILE A 221 15.14 -23.67 -3.13
N VAL A 222 15.55 -24.36 -2.06
CA VAL A 222 16.03 -25.73 -2.14
C VAL A 222 14.91 -26.65 -1.63
N PRO A 223 14.32 -27.51 -2.46
CA PRO A 223 13.25 -28.41 -2.01
C PRO A 223 13.72 -29.34 -0.87
N VAL A 224 12.83 -29.63 0.08
CA VAL A 224 13.08 -30.66 1.09
C VAL A 224 12.86 -32.02 0.44
N GLN A 225 13.90 -32.86 0.41
CA GLN A 225 13.86 -34.23 -0.12
C GLN A 225 12.97 -35.14 0.71
#